data_AF-A0A975VZ03-F1
#
_entry.id   AF-A0A975VZ03-F1
#
_cell.length_a   1.000
_cell.length_b   1.000
_cell.length_c   1.000
_cell.angle_alpha   90.00
_cell.angle_beta   90.00
_cell.angle_gamma   90.00
#
_symmetry.space_group_name_H-M   'P 1'
#
loop_
_entity.id
_entity.type
_entity.pdbx_description
1 polymer ?
#
loop_
_entity_poly.entity_id
_entity_poly.type
_entity_poly.pdbx_seq_one_letter_code
_entity_poly.pdbx_strand_id
1 'polypeptide(L)'
;MLRKVAPDLADPGTTALQEDALADIAAGRAALAAFMQVQVDATREFSRTLLEGKLTEAELVLHACPACGGARCVQRTSKAGSMYHRCLDCEAAFGDDGGKPGKRFEDRPAGDGGQKISSAGAAGPKCPSCKKPTFKNETKTGKAYYRCGACKGAWWPDRKDEGKLGGKWEGRLELGRRT
;
A
#
# COMPACT_ATOMS: atom_id res chain seq x y z
N MET A 1 0.94 17.82 9.62
CA MET A 1 -0.49 18.13 9.39
C MET A 1 -1.10 18.64 10.67
N LEU A 2 -1.15 17.84 11.75
CA LEU A 2 -1.61 18.32 13.06
C LEU A 2 -0.86 19.58 13.54
N ARG A 3 0.48 19.57 13.55
CA ARG A 3 1.32 20.74 13.87
C ARG A 3 1.05 22.01 13.05
N LYS A 4 0.43 21.89 11.86
CA LYS A 4 0.08 23.05 11.03
C LYS A 4 -1.28 23.64 11.41
N VAL A 5 -2.24 22.79 11.81
CA VAL A 5 -3.64 23.17 12.05
C VAL A 5 -3.92 23.39 13.54
N ALA A 6 -3.20 22.69 14.42
CA ALA A 6 -3.28 22.79 15.88
C ALA A 6 -1.86 22.63 16.48
N PRO A 7 -1.00 23.66 16.37
CA PRO A 7 0.39 23.60 16.86
C PRO A 7 0.47 23.37 18.38
N ASP A 8 -0.40 24.02 19.15
CA ASP A 8 -0.40 23.96 20.61
C ASP A 8 -0.70 22.55 21.15
N LEU A 9 -1.52 21.77 20.43
CA LEU A 9 -1.80 20.37 20.77
C LEU A 9 -0.59 19.47 20.53
N ALA A 10 0.31 19.87 19.63
CA ALA A 10 1.51 19.12 19.31
C ALA A 10 2.76 19.66 20.03
N ASP A 11 2.59 20.66 20.90
CA ASP A 11 3.63 21.22 21.74
C ASP A 11 3.91 20.32 22.96
N PRO A 12 5.15 19.82 23.14
CA PRO A 12 5.52 19.07 24.33
C PRO A 12 5.31 19.85 25.64
N GLY A 13 5.33 21.19 25.61
CA GLY A 13 5.06 22.05 26.76
C GLY A 13 3.67 21.85 27.35
N THR A 14 2.68 21.58 26.50
CA THR A 14 1.29 21.32 26.91
C THR A 14 1.17 20.08 27.79
N THR A 15 1.96 19.03 27.54
CA THR A 15 2.00 17.85 28.42
C THR A 15 2.62 18.20 29.78
N ALA A 16 3.69 18.98 29.82
CA ALA A 16 4.32 19.37 31.08
C ALA A 16 3.36 20.16 32.00
N LEU A 17 2.62 21.10 31.43
CA LEU A 17 1.61 21.88 32.17
C LEU A 17 0.46 21.01 32.72
N GLN A 18 0.10 19.93 32.01
CA GLN A 18 -0.92 18.99 32.49
C GLN A 18 -0.42 18.16 33.68
N GLU A 19 0.83 17.71 33.64
CA GLU A 19 1.44 16.97 34.75
C GLU A 19 1.55 17.85 36.02
N ASP A 20 1.95 19.12 35.87
CA ASP A 20 1.99 20.08 36.98
C ASP A 20 0.60 20.32 37.58
N ALA A 21 -0.42 20.50 36.73
CA ALA A 21 -1.80 20.67 37.19
C ALA A 21 -2.34 19.44 37.93
N LEU A 22 -1.98 18.24 37.48
CA LEU A 22 -2.33 16.98 38.15
C LEU A 22 -1.61 16.84 39.49
N ALA A 23 -0.35 17.28 39.60
CA ALA A 23 0.39 17.31 40.85
C ALA A 23 -0.22 18.30 41.86
N ASP A 24 -0.71 19.45 41.40
CA ASP A 24 -1.44 20.42 42.23
C ASP A 24 -2.77 19.87 42.75
N ILE A 25 -3.51 19.13 41.92
CA ILE A 25 -4.74 18.45 42.35
C ILE A 25 -4.43 17.37 43.40
N ALA A 26 -3.41 16.54 43.15
CA ALA A 26 -2.99 15.50 44.10
C ALA A 26 -2.56 16.09 45.45
N ALA A 27 -1.95 17.27 45.43
CA ALA A 27 -1.56 18.01 46.63
C ALA A 27 -2.69 18.84 47.26
N GLY A 28 -3.91 18.81 46.71
CA GLY A 28 -5.05 19.57 47.20
C GLY A 28 -4.97 21.08 46.96
N ARG A 29 -4.04 21.54 46.11
CA ARG A 29 -3.84 22.95 45.74
C ARG A 29 -4.78 23.41 44.62
N ALA A 30 -5.40 22.49 43.90
CA ALA A 30 -6.33 22.76 42.83
C ALA A 30 -7.53 21.80 42.85
N ALA A 31 -8.66 22.24 42.30
CA ALA A 31 -9.86 21.43 42.20
C ALA A 31 -9.89 20.63 40.88
N LEU A 32 -10.10 19.31 40.99
CA LEU A 32 -10.25 18.43 39.82
C LEU A 32 -11.34 18.90 38.86
N ALA A 33 -12.48 19.38 39.38
CA ALA A 33 -13.58 19.85 38.55
C ALA A 33 -13.19 21.03 37.65
N ALA A 34 -12.39 21.97 38.16
CA ALA A 34 -11.91 23.11 37.40
C ALA A 34 -10.95 22.67 36.29
N PHE A 35 -10.03 21.75 36.59
CA PHE A 35 -9.14 21.15 35.59
C PHE A 35 -9.93 20.42 34.49
N MET A 36 -10.91 19.59 34.86
CA MET A 36 -11.72 18.86 33.88
C MET A 36 -12.51 19.80 32.95
N GLN A 37 -12.99 20.94 33.46
CA GLN A 37 -13.66 21.94 32.63
C GLN A 37 -12.72 22.51 31.57
N VAL A 38 -11.47 22.83 31.94
CA VAL A 38 -10.44 23.27 30.99
C VAL A 38 -10.18 22.21 29.92
N GLN A 39 -10.08 20.93 30.29
CA GLN A 39 -9.88 19.85 29.33
C GLN A 39 -11.06 19.68 28.37
N VAL A 40 -12.30 19.84 28.84
CA VAL A 40 -13.51 19.80 28.01
C VAL A 40 -13.51 20.95 27.01
N ASP A 41 -13.23 22.16 27.46
CA ASP A 41 -13.24 23.35 26.60
C ASP A 41 -12.12 23.29 25.56
N ALA A 42 -10.92 22.88 25.97
CA ALA A 42 -9.81 22.63 25.05
C ALA A 42 -10.17 21.57 23.99
N THR A 43 -10.77 20.44 24.40
CA THR A 43 -11.19 19.37 23.47
C THR A 43 -12.23 19.85 22.47
N ARG A 44 -13.21 20.64 22.92
CA ARG A 44 -14.23 21.24 22.04
C ARG A 44 -13.58 22.16 21.01
N GLU A 45 -12.69 23.04 21.47
CA GLU A 45 -12.03 24.01 20.61
C GLU A 45 -11.12 23.34 19.58
N PHE A 46 -10.37 22.31 20.00
CA PHE A 46 -9.56 21.53 19.08
C PHE A 46 -10.40 20.77 18.07
N SER A 47 -11.51 20.16 18.50
CA SER A 47 -12.43 19.47 17.58
C SER A 47 -12.97 20.43 16.53
N ARG A 48 -13.36 21.65 16.93
CA ARG A 48 -13.80 22.71 16.02
C ARG A 48 -12.70 23.10 15.03
N THR A 49 -11.51 23.36 15.53
CA THR A 49 -10.33 23.72 14.71
C THR A 49 -9.99 22.64 13.69
N LEU A 50 -10.07 21.35 14.07
CA LEU A 50 -9.79 20.23 13.18
C LEU A 50 -10.88 20.04 12.12
N LEU A 51 -12.14 20.31 12.45
CA LEU A 51 -13.27 20.22 11.51
C LEU A 51 -13.27 21.37 10.50
N GLU A 52 -12.88 22.57 10.92
CA GLU A 52 -12.80 23.77 10.08
C GLU A 52 -11.46 23.85 9.31
N GLY A 53 -10.42 23.21 9.83
CA GLY A 53 -9.07 23.27 9.29
C GLY A 53 -8.86 22.42 8.05
N LYS A 54 -8.05 22.93 7.12
CA LYS A 54 -7.52 22.13 6.00
C LYS A 54 -6.42 21.20 6.51
N LEU A 55 -6.79 19.97 6.88
CA LEU A 55 -5.83 18.93 7.32
C LEU A 55 -4.90 18.46 6.19
N THR A 56 -5.32 18.65 4.95
CA THR A 56 -4.57 18.28 3.74
C THR A 56 -4.44 19.49 2.82
N GLU A 57 -3.29 19.61 2.15
CA GLU A 57 -3.06 20.64 1.11
C GLU A 57 -3.89 20.35 -0.16
N ALA A 58 -4.14 19.07 -0.44
CA ALA A 58 -4.96 18.61 -1.54
C ALA A 58 -6.41 18.40 -1.09
N GLU A 59 -7.36 18.82 -1.90
CA GLU A 59 -8.77 18.47 -1.74
C GLU A 59 -8.92 16.95 -1.84
N LEU A 60 -9.48 16.33 -0.80
CA LEU A 60 -9.71 14.89 -0.78
C LEU A 60 -10.95 14.56 -1.61
N VAL A 61 -10.75 14.34 -2.91
CA VAL A 61 -11.83 13.91 -3.80
C VAL A 61 -12.13 12.43 -3.54
N LEU A 62 -13.35 12.16 -3.09
CA LEU A 62 -13.87 10.81 -2.87
C LEU A 62 -14.82 10.43 -4.00
N HIS A 63 -14.72 9.19 -4.47
CA HIS A 63 -15.55 8.63 -5.54
C HIS A 63 -16.34 7.42 -5.07
N ALA A 64 -17.45 7.14 -5.76
CA ALA A 64 -18.16 5.89 -5.62
C ALA A 64 -17.26 4.71 -5.99
N CYS A 65 -17.34 3.63 -5.21
CA CYS A 65 -16.58 2.41 -5.41
C CYS A 65 -17.31 1.50 -6.40
N PRO A 66 -16.69 1.11 -7.53
CA PRO A 66 -17.30 0.19 -8.48
C PRO A 66 -17.57 -1.22 -7.94
N ALA A 67 -16.91 -1.63 -6.84
CA ALA A 67 -17.05 -2.97 -6.28
C ALA A 67 -18.15 -3.09 -5.21
N CYS A 68 -18.27 -2.10 -4.31
CA CYS A 68 -19.23 -2.17 -3.20
C CYS A 68 -20.30 -1.07 -3.23
N GLY A 69 -20.22 -0.10 -4.15
CA GLY A 69 -21.13 1.05 -4.22
C GLY A 69 -20.89 2.13 -3.16
N GLY A 70 -19.99 1.93 -2.20
CA GLY A 70 -19.65 2.93 -1.16
C GLY A 70 -18.99 4.18 -1.73
N ALA A 71 -19.14 5.34 -1.06
CA ALA A 71 -18.68 6.64 -1.59
C ALA A 71 -17.22 7.01 -1.21
N ARG A 72 -16.44 6.08 -0.66
CA ARG A 72 -15.12 6.34 -0.06
C ARG A 72 -13.97 5.75 -0.88
N CYS A 73 -14.01 5.87 -2.20
CA CYS A 73 -12.88 5.51 -3.06
C CYS A 73 -11.97 6.72 -3.25
N VAL A 74 -10.70 6.59 -2.87
CA VAL A 74 -9.74 7.71 -2.84
C VAL A 74 -8.55 7.43 -3.75
N GLN A 75 -8.09 8.46 -4.46
CA GLN A 75 -6.87 8.41 -5.24
C GLN A 75 -5.63 8.35 -4.33
N ARG A 76 -4.65 7.55 -4.72
CA ARG A 76 -3.38 7.36 -4.03
C ARG A 76 -2.25 7.24 -5.03
N THR A 77 -1.05 7.57 -4.58
CA THR A 77 0.17 7.39 -5.36
C THR A 77 0.93 6.18 -4.82
N SER A 78 1.28 5.24 -5.68
CA SER A 78 2.07 4.06 -5.31
C SER A 78 3.55 4.44 -5.08
N LYS A 79 4.33 3.52 -4.49
CA LYS A 79 5.78 3.73 -4.32
C LYS A 79 6.52 3.96 -5.65
N ALA A 80 5.99 3.45 -6.75
CA ALA A 80 6.54 3.63 -8.09
C ALA A 80 6.05 4.92 -8.78
N GLY A 81 5.29 5.77 -8.09
CA GLY A 81 4.75 7.02 -8.63
C GLY A 81 3.46 6.88 -9.42
N SER A 82 2.96 5.67 -9.68
CA SER A 82 1.70 5.47 -10.40
C SER A 82 0.49 5.80 -9.52
N MET A 83 -0.47 6.55 -10.07
CA MET A 83 -1.75 6.84 -9.43
C MET A 83 -2.69 5.63 -9.50
N TYR A 84 -3.47 5.42 -8.45
CA TYR A 84 -4.47 4.37 -8.34
C TYR A 84 -5.57 4.78 -7.37
N HIS A 85 -6.72 4.12 -7.41
CA HIS A 85 -7.81 4.34 -6.46
C HIS A 85 -7.96 3.17 -5.52
N ARG A 86 -8.26 3.43 -4.24
CA ARG A 86 -8.57 2.39 -3.26
C ARG A 86 -9.82 2.76 -2.48
N CYS A 87 -10.76 1.82 -2.39
CA CYS A 87 -11.91 1.95 -1.52
C CYS A 87 -11.50 1.80 -0.05
N LEU A 88 -11.96 2.70 0.82
CA LEU A 88 -11.73 2.60 2.27
C LEU A 88 -12.70 1.64 2.97
N ASP A 89 -13.78 1.22 2.30
CA ASP A 89 -14.81 0.35 2.88
C ASP A 89 -14.56 -1.13 2.55
N CYS A 90 -14.38 -1.46 1.27
CA CYS A 90 -14.17 -2.85 0.82
C CYS A 90 -12.72 -3.16 0.40
N GLU A 91 -11.81 -2.21 0.57
CA GLU A 91 -10.39 -2.30 0.22
C GLU A 91 -10.03 -2.53 -1.25
N ALA A 92 -11.02 -2.70 -2.14
CA ALA A 92 -10.82 -2.91 -3.57
C ALA A 92 -9.95 -1.79 -4.18
N ALA A 93 -9.03 -2.19 -5.06
CA ALA A 93 -8.10 -1.29 -5.70
C ALA A 93 -8.29 -1.28 -7.22
N PHE A 94 -8.24 -0.09 -7.80
CA PHE A 94 -8.54 0.20 -9.20
C PHE A 94 -7.39 1.00 -9.80
N GLY A 95 -7.11 0.78 -11.08
CA GLY A 95 -6.26 1.69 -11.85
C GLY A 95 -6.87 3.10 -11.86
N ASP A 96 -6.03 4.11 -12.04
CA ASP A 96 -6.50 5.46 -12.30
C ASP A 96 -7.01 5.57 -13.74
N ASP A 97 -8.18 6.19 -13.90
CA ASP A 97 -8.77 6.56 -15.19
C ASP A 97 -9.15 8.04 -15.16
N GLY A 98 -8.19 8.90 -15.51
CA GLY A 98 -8.38 10.35 -15.53
C GLY A 98 -8.78 10.94 -14.18
N GLY A 99 -8.22 10.41 -13.08
CA GLY A 99 -8.57 10.83 -11.72
C GLY A 99 -9.79 10.15 -11.12
N LYS A 100 -10.40 9.15 -11.78
CA LYS A 100 -11.49 8.33 -11.24
C LYS A 100 -11.10 6.85 -11.13
N PRO A 101 -11.81 6.04 -10.31
CA PRO A 101 -11.60 4.60 -10.26
C PRO A 101 -11.89 3.93 -11.61
N GLY A 102 -10.86 3.38 -12.24
CA GLY A 102 -10.95 2.63 -13.50
C GLY A 102 -11.13 1.12 -13.27
N LYS A 103 -10.42 0.32 -14.07
CA LYS A 103 -10.48 -1.15 -13.96
C LYS A 103 -9.87 -1.65 -12.64
N ARG A 104 -10.54 -2.61 -12.01
CA ARG A 104 -10.07 -3.28 -10.79
C ARG A 104 -8.76 -4.04 -11.09
N PHE A 105 -7.80 -3.97 -10.18
CA PHE A 105 -6.51 -4.64 -10.39
C PHE A 105 -6.61 -6.17 -10.36
N GLU A 106 -7.55 -6.73 -9.61
CA GLU A 106 -7.80 -8.19 -9.59
C GLU A 106 -8.42 -8.69 -10.90
N ASP A 107 -9.16 -7.83 -11.59
CA ASP A 107 -9.78 -8.14 -12.88
C ASP A 107 -8.84 -7.81 -14.05
N ARG A 108 -7.64 -7.25 -13.78
CA ARG A 108 -6.58 -7.18 -14.78
C ARG A 108 -6.04 -8.59 -14.99
N PRO A 109 -6.16 -9.19 -16.20
CA PRO A 109 -5.29 -10.30 -16.54
C PRO A 109 -3.85 -9.83 -16.30
N ALA A 110 -3.09 -10.58 -15.50
CA ALA A 110 -1.77 -10.21 -15.01
C ALA A 110 -0.91 -9.58 -16.13
N GLY A 111 -0.87 -8.25 -16.19
CA GLY A 111 -0.36 -7.62 -17.41
C GLY A 111 -0.52 -6.11 -17.52
N ASP A 112 -0.76 -5.37 -16.43
CA ASP A 112 -0.55 -3.93 -16.49
C ASP A 112 -0.37 -3.35 -15.08
N GLY A 113 0.85 -2.91 -14.76
CA GLY A 113 1.21 -2.32 -13.47
C GLY A 113 2.43 -2.97 -12.81
N GLY A 114 3.62 -2.71 -13.36
CA GLY A 114 4.85 -2.78 -12.58
C GLY A 114 5.79 -3.97 -12.83
N GLN A 115 5.99 -4.38 -14.08
CA GLN A 115 7.31 -4.79 -14.58
C GLN A 115 7.25 -4.69 -16.10
N LYS A 116 8.31 -4.19 -16.75
CA LYS A 116 8.52 -4.43 -18.18
C LYS A 116 8.68 -5.95 -18.38
N ILE A 117 7.57 -6.67 -18.37
CA ILE A 117 7.45 -7.94 -19.07
C ILE A 117 7.10 -7.47 -20.46
N SER A 118 8.10 -7.49 -21.34
CA SER A 118 7.89 -7.36 -22.76
C SER A 118 6.66 -8.16 -23.14
N SER A 119 5.67 -7.44 -23.65
CA SER A 119 4.51 -7.95 -24.37
C SER A 119 4.97 -8.60 -25.69
N ALA A 120 5.81 -9.62 -25.58
CA ALA A 120 5.97 -10.66 -26.57
C ALA A 120 5.08 -11.80 -26.09
N GLY A 121 3.86 -11.86 -26.63
CA GLY A 121 2.85 -12.83 -26.23
C GLY A 121 3.45 -14.24 -26.16
N ALA A 122 3.27 -14.94 -25.04
CA ALA A 122 3.54 -16.37 -24.90
C ALA A 122 4.75 -16.89 -25.72
N ALA A 123 5.90 -16.20 -25.66
CA ALA A 123 7.05 -16.52 -26.51
C ALA A 123 7.87 -17.71 -25.97
N GLY A 124 7.34 -18.42 -24.97
CA GLY A 124 8.01 -19.53 -24.32
C GLY A 124 7.35 -20.89 -24.62
N PRO A 125 8.15 -21.96 -24.70
CA PRO A 125 7.68 -23.34 -24.90
C PRO A 125 6.65 -23.78 -23.85
N LYS A 126 5.82 -24.77 -24.19
CA LYS A 126 4.76 -25.29 -23.32
C LYS A 126 5.33 -25.89 -22.03
N CYS A 127 4.72 -25.56 -20.91
CA CYS A 127 5.09 -26.10 -19.60
C CYS A 127 4.87 -27.64 -19.55
N PRO A 128 5.83 -28.44 -19.08
CA PRO A 128 5.69 -29.89 -19.02
C PRO A 128 4.64 -30.36 -17.99
N SER A 129 4.36 -29.57 -16.95
CA SER A 129 3.42 -29.94 -15.89
C SER A 129 1.97 -29.58 -16.22
N CYS A 130 1.73 -28.41 -16.83
CA CYS A 130 0.36 -27.91 -17.05
C CYS A 130 0.05 -27.53 -18.50
N LYS A 131 0.98 -27.78 -19.44
CA LYS A 131 0.86 -27.57 -20.89
C LYS A 131 0.54 -26.13 -21.37
N LYS A 132 0.37 -25.18 -20.45
CA LYS A 132 0.21 -23.75 -20.72
C LYS A 132 1.53 -23.13 -21.21
N PRO A 133 1.47 -22.06 -22.03
CA PRO A 133 2.67 -21.37 -22.50
C PRO A 133 3.46 -20.77 -21.34
N THR A 134 4.78 -20.74 -21.47
CA THR A 134 5.67 -20.11 -20.49
C THR A 134 6.03 -18.69 -20.93
N PHE A 135 6.50 -17.89 -19.97
CA PHE A 135 6.94 -16.51 -20.20
C PHE A 135 8.45 -16.43 -20.07
N LYS A 136 9.12 -15.79 -21.02
CA LYS A 136 10.55 -15.47 -20.96
C LYS A 136 10.74 -14.26 -20.04
N ASN A 137 11.57 -14.41 -19.02
CA ASN A 137 11.93 -13.40 -18.04
C ASN A 137 13.46 -13.33 -17.90
N GLU A 138 13.97 -12.30 -17.23
CA GLU A 138 15.40 -12.12 -16.98
C GLU A 138 15.68 -12.04 -15.47
N THR A 139 16.76 -12.68 -15.02
CA THR A 139 17.22 -12.58 -13.62
C THR A 139 17.90 -11.24 -13.38
N LYS A 140 18.09 -10.86 -12.11
CA LYS A 140 18.86 -9.65 -11.73
C LYS A 140 20.31 -9.65 -12.26
N THR A 141 20.82 -10.82 -12.66
CA THR A 141 22.15 -11.02 -13.23
C THR A 141 22.16 -11.05 -14.75
N GLY A 142 21.05 -10.67 -15.41
CA GLY A 142 20.95 -10.60 -16.87
C GLY A 142 20.68 -11.94 -17.57
N LYS A 143 20.36 -13.02 -16.83
CA LYS A 143 20.17 -14.34 -17.43
C LYS A 143 18.70 -14.58 -17.77
N ALA A 144 18.42 -14.97 -19.00
CA ALA A 144 17.06 -15.32 -19.43
C ALA A 144 16.59 -16.65 -18.81
N TYR A 145 15.31 -16.74 -18.44
CA TYR A 145 14.66 -17.95 -17.95
C TYR A 145 13.19 -18.01 -18.35
N TYR A 146 12.63 -19.20 -18.44
CA TYR A 146 11.21 -19.43 -18.69
C TYR A 146 10.47 -19.72 -17.39
N ARG A 147 9.31 -19.08 -17.18
CA ARG A 147 8.45 -19.31 -16.01
C ARG A 147 7.02 -19.63 -16.43
N CYS A 148 6.42 -20.61 -15.76
CA CYS A 148 5.01 -20.90 -15.90
C CYS A 148 4.20 -20.09 -14.88
N GLY A 149 3.22 -19.31 -15.35
CA GLY A 149 2.32 -18.54 -14.48
C GLY A 149 1.34 -19.41 -13.67
N ALA A 150 1.02 -20.61 -14.14
CA ALA A 150 0.04 -21.49 -13.50
C ALA A 150 0.64 -22.39 -12.41
N CYS A 151 1.69 -23.15 -12.73
CA CYS A 151 2.32 -24.06 -11.77
C CYS A 151 3.52 -23.45 -11.03
N LYS A 152 3.85 -22.19 -11.30
CA LYS A 152 5.01 -21.44 -10.75
C LYS A 152 6.38 -22.09 -11.03
N GLY A 153 6.45 -23.14 -11.85
CA GLY A 153 7.72 -23.74 -12.26
C GLY A 153 8.57 -22.80 -13.11
N ALA A 154 9.89 -22.97 -13.03
CA ALA A 154 10.87 -22.21 -13.80
C ALA A 154 11.93 -23.13 -14.42
N TRP A 155 12.45 -22.74 -15.58
CA TRP A 155 13.42 -23.49 -16.37
C TRP A 155 14.42 -22.55 -17.02
N TRP A 156 15.65 -23.01 -17.20
CA TRP A 156 16.61 -22.36 -18.07
C TRP A 156 16.26 -22.62 -19.53
N PRO A 157 16.64 -21.74 -20.48
CA PRO A 157 16.64 -22.06 -21.89
C PRO A 157 17.53 -23.27 -22.16
N ASP A 158 17.18 -24.10 -23.15
CA ASP A 158 18.05 -25.21 -23.55
C ASP A 158 19.37 -24.67 -24.14
N ARG A 159 20.47 -25.39 -23.89
CA ARG A 159 21.82 -24.97 -24.29
C ARG A 159 22.04 -25.02 -25.81
N LYS A 160 21.24 -25.81 -26.53
CA LYS A 160 21.31 -25.97 -27.99
C LYS A 160 20.20 -25.21 -28.71
N ASP A 161 19.10 -24.90 -28.03
CA ASP A 161 17.92 -24.26 -28.62
C ASP A 161 17.24 -23.34 -27.58
N GLU A 162 17.46 -22.03 -27.70
CA GLU A 162 16.89 -21.05 -26.76
C GLU A 162 15.35 -21.04 -26.76
N GLY A 163 14.69 -21.64 -27.76
CA GLY A 163 13.24 -21.80 -27.83
C GLY A 163 12.68 -22.99 -27.04
N LYS A 164 13.53 -23.80 -26.38
CA LYS A 164 13.12 -24.98 -25.59
C LYS A 164 13.43 -24.81 -24.11
N LEU A 165 12.65 -25.52 -23.28
CA LEU A 165 12.92 -25.63 -21.85
C LEU A 165 14.10 -26.59 -21.66
N GLY A 166 15.20 -26.07 -21.12
CA GLY A 166 16.34 -26.85 -20.67
C GLY A 166 16.15 -27.33 -19.23
N GLY A 167 17.25 -27.32 -18.47
CA GLY A 167 17.26 -27.75 -17.07
C GLY A 167 16.23 -26.99 -16.23
N LYS A 168 15.42 -27.72 -15.46
CA LYS A 168 14.50 -27.13 -14.49
C LYS A 168 15.30 -26.30 -13.50
N TRP A 169 14.82 -25.10 -13.23
CA TRP A 169 15.40 -24.24 -12.23
C TRP A 169 15.02 -24.81 -10.86
N GLU A 170 15.87 -25.68 -10.34
CA GLU A 170 15.82 -26.09 -8.95
C GLU A 170 16.37 -24.94 -8.12
N GLY A 171 15.49 -24.33 -7.33
CA GLY A 171 15.91 -23.35 -6.34
C GLY A 171 16.94 -24.02 -5.45
N ARG A 172 18.09 -23.36 -5.23
CA ARG A 172 19.02 -23.73 -4.16
C ARG A 172 18.32 -23.48 -2.82
N LEU A 173 17.44 -24.39 -2.44
CA LEU A 173 16.92 -24.63 -1.11
C LEU A 173 17.57 -25.94 -0.70
N GLU A 174 18.81 -25.86 -0.18
CA GLU A 174 19.43 -26.80 0.76
C GLU A 174 20.94 -26.55 0.83
N LEU A 175 21.36 -25.76 1.82
CA LEU A 175 22.62 -25.93 2.55
C LEU A 175 22.52 -25.13 3.85
N GLY A 176 21.71 -25.68 4.74
CA GLY A 176 21.49 -25.22 6.10
C GLY A 176 21.02 -26.37 6.98
N ARG A 177 21.67 -27.54 6.85
CA ARG A 177 21.60 -28.64 7.82
C ARG A 177 22.75 -29.63 7.56
N ARG A 178 23.87 -29.43 8.23
CA ARG A 178 24.73 -30.54 8.67
C ARG A 178 24.87 -30.37 10.18
N THR A 179 24.51 -31.44 10.87
CA THR A 179 25.00 -31.81 12.20
C THR A 179 26.50 -31.62 12.31
#